data_AF-A0A7K2Z807-F1
#
_entry.id   AF-A0A7K2Z807-F1
#
_cell.length_a   1.000
_cell.length_b   1.000
_cell.length_c   1.000
_cell.angle_alpha   90.00
_cell.angle_beta   90.00
_cell.angle_gamma   90.00
#
_symmetry.space_group_name_H-M   'P 1'
#
loop_
_entity.id
_entity.type
_entity.pdbx_description
1 polymer ?
#
loop_
_entity_poly.entity_id
_entity_poly.type
_entity_poly.pdbx_seq_one_letter_code
_entity_poly.pdbx_strand_id
1 'polypeptide(L)'
;MRFLLDDEQREFARSLDALLTAADLPRVVRGWAAGNRAPGLGLWRRLADAGVFALAVPEAYGGVGPLPVETAVALVGLGRHGVPGPVVESVAAGVLLGA
;
A
#
# COMPACT_ATOMS: atom_id res chain seq x y z
N MET A 1 -10.75 12.93 -22.44
CA MET A 1 -10.20 12.03 -21.39
C MET A 1 -9.82 12.88 -20.20
N ARG A 2 -10.17 12.45 -18.98
CA ARG A 2 -9.78 13.13 -17.73
C ARG A 2 -8.70 12.29 -17.06
N PHE A 3 -7.48 12.83 -17.00
CA PHE A 3 -6.32 12.20 -16.35
C PHE A 3 -6.08 12.72 -14.91
N LEU A 4 -7.13 13.29 -14.32
CA LEU A 4 -7.13 13.70 -12.93
C LEU A 4 -7.83 12.62 -12.12
N LEU A 5 -7.32 12.40 -10.91
CA LEU A 5 -8.00 11.58 -9.91
C LEU A 5 -9.42 12.13 -9.68
N ASP A 6 -10.34 11.28 -9.26
CA ASP A 6 -11.61 11.73 -8.70
C ASP A 6 -11.48 12.05 -7.20
N ASP A 7 -12.59 12.41 -6.56
CA ASP A 7 -12.60 12.80 -5.15
C ASP A 7 -12.33 11.61 -4.22
N GLU A 8 -12.77 10.41 -4.60
CA GLU A 8 -12.58 9.17 -3.84
C GLU A 8 -11.11 8.76 -3.85
N GLN A 9 -10.47 8.78 -5.02
CA GLN A 9 -9.04 8.53 -5.18
C GLN A 9 -8.17 9.57 -4.46
N ARG A 10 -8.58 10.84 -4.46
CA ARG A 10 -7.92 11.91 -3.68
C ARG A 10 -8.05 11.69 -2.18
N GLU A 11 -9.23 11.30 -1.70
CA GLU A 11 -9.45 11.01 -0.29
C GLU A 11 -8.67 9.78 0.17
N PHE A 12 -8.64 8.73 -0.66
CA PHE A 12 -7.78 7.57 -0.44
C PHE A 12 -6.31 7.97 -0.33
N ALA A 13 -5.80 8.80 -1.26
CA ALA A 13 -4.43 9.29 -1.21
C ALA A 13 -4.13 10.07 0.09
N ARG A 14 -5.05 10.95 0.51
CA ARG A 14 -4.92 11.73 1.75
C ARG A 14 -4.93 10.85 2.99
N SER A 15 -5.82 9.87 3.04
CA SER A 15 -5.93 8.93 4.15
C SER A 15 -4.68 8.07 4.29
N LEU A 16 -4.15 7.57 3.16
CA LEU A 16 -2.91 6.81 3.14
C LEU A 16 -1.71 7.67 3.57
N ASP A 17 -1.62 8.90 3.09
CA ASP A 17 -0.55 9.84 3.47
C ASP A 17 -0.59 10.17 4.97
N ALA A 18 -1.78 10.37 5.54
CA ALA A 18 -1.95 10.60 6.97
C ALA A 18 -1.50 9.38 7.81
N LEU A 19 -1.89 8.17 7.40
CA LEU A 19 -1.47 6.93 8.06
C LEU A 19 0.05 6.80 8.06
N LEU A 20 0.69 7.03 6.90
CA LEU A 20 2.13 6.91 6.74
C LEU A 20 2.88 8.01 7.50
N THR A 21 2.40 9.25 7.47
CA THR A 21 2.97 10.36 8.25
C THR A 21 3.00 10.05 9.74
N ALA A 22 1.99 9.35 10.27
CA ALA A 22 1.93 8.96 11.68
C ALA A 22 2.81 7.76 12.05
N ALA A 23 3.44 7.06 11.09
CA ALA A 23 4.02 5.74 11.31
C ALA A 23 5.52 5.70 11.71
N ASP A 24 6.18 6.85 11.95
CA ASP A 24 7.62 6.94 12.29
C ASP A 24 8.49 6.08 11.34
N LEU A 25 8.35 6.36 10.04
CA LEU A 25 9.05 5.65 8.96
C LEU A 25 10.57 5.61 9.16
N PRO A 26 11.26 6.67 9.60
CA PRO A 26 12.70 6.61 9.81
C PRO A 26 13.12 5.49 10.77
N ARG A 27 12.39 5.31 11.89
CA ARG A 27 12.67 4.20 12.82
C ARG A 27 12.33 2.85 12.22
N VAL A 28 11.19 2.74 11.51
CA VAL A 28 10.75 1.51 10.86
C VAL A 28 11.78 1.04 9.82
N VAL A 29 12.23 1.94 8.93
CA VAL A 29 13.20 1.65 7.87
C VAL A 29 14.56 1.28 8.45
N ARG A 30 15.07 2.03 9.43
CA ARG A 30 16.34 1.69 10.10
C ARG A 30 16.28 0.34 10.82
N GLY A 31 15.16 0.07 11.50
CA GLY A 31 14.93 -1.22 12.15
C GLY A 31 14.94 -2.37 11.14
N TRP A 32 14.25 -2.20 10.01
CA TRP A 32 14.23 -3.18 8.94
C TRP A 32 15.63 -3.46 8.38
N ALA A 33 16.40 -2.42 8.10
CA ALA A 33 17.78 -2.54 7.60
C ALA A 33 18.70 -3.23 8.61
N ALA A 34 18.49 -3.02 9.90
CA ALA A 34 19.20 -3.70 10.99
C ALA A 34 18.69 -5.12 11.30
N GLY A 35 17.73 -5.64 10.52
CA GLY A 35 17.14 -6.97 10.69
C GLY A 35 15.98 -7.06 11.69
N ASN A 36 15.67 -5.98 12.43
CA ASN A 36 14.47 -5.92 13.27
C ASN A 36 13.24 -5.55 12.43
N ARG A 37 12.55 -6.57 11.93
CA ARG A 37 11.37 -6.41 11.07
C ARG A 37 10.08 -6.08 11.83
N ALA A 38 10.04 -6.23 13.17
CA ALA A 38 8.79 -6.13 13.93
C ALA A 38 8.03 -4.80 13.73
N PRO A 39 8.69 -3.61 13.75
CA PRO A 39 8.00 -2.35 13.45
C PRO A 39 7.45 -2.28 12.02
N GLY A 40 8.19 -2.81 11.05
CA GLY A 40 7.77 -2.85 9.64
C GLY A 40 6.60 -3.78 9.41
N LEU A 41 6.60 -4.97 10.02
CA LEU A 41 5.46 -5.88 9.99
C LEU A 41 4.21 -5.27 10.66
N GLY A 42 4.39 -4.48 11.72
CA GLY A 42 3.30 -3.71 12.32
C GLY A 42 2.74 -2.62 11.40
N LEU A 43 3.58 -1.97 10.59
CA LEU A 43 3.12 -1.07 9.52
C LEU A 43 2.39 -1.83 8.41
N TRP A 44 2.94 -2.95 7.95
CA TRP A 44 2.31 -3.78 6.92
C TRP A 44 0.93 -4.29 7.32
N ARG A 45 0.75 -4.71 8.58
CA ARG A 45 -0.58 -5.05 9.11
C ARG A 45 -1.56 -3.89 8.99
N ARG A 46 -1.18 -2.69 9.42
CA ARG A 46 -2.03 -1.49 9.31
C ARG A 46 -2.38 -1.16 7.85
N LEU A 47 -1.44 -1.33 6.92
CA LEU A 47 -1.70 -1.14 5.49
C LEU A 47 -2.64 -2.21 4.93
N ALA A 48 -2.50 -3.46 5.37
CA ALA A 48 -3.41 -4.55 5.00
C ALA A 48 -4.82 -4.32 5.54
N ASP A 49 -4.95 -3.91 6.80
CA ASP A 49 -6.24 -3.57 7.43
C ASP A 49 -6.91 -2.37 6.73
N ALA A 50 -6.12 -1.44 6.19
CA ALA A 50 -6.61 -0.33 5.36
C ALA A 50 -6.92 -0.74 3.91
N GLY A 51 -6.81 -2.03 3.55
CA GLY A 51 -7.17 -2.56 2.24
C GLY A 51 -6.14 -2.31 1.12
N VAL A 52 -4.95 -1.77 1.43
CA VAL A 52 -3.96 -1.37 0.42
C VAL A 52 -3.56 -2.54 -0.49
N PHE A 53 -3.36 -3.73 0.08
CA PHE A 53 -2.98 -4.92 -0.69
C PHE A 53 -4.16 -5.63 -1.36
N ALA A 54 -5.40 -5.28 -0.99
CA ALA A 54 -6.62 -5.84 -1.59
C ALA A 54 -6.95 -5.20 -2.96
N LEU A 55 -6.42 -4.00 -3.24
CA LEU A 55 -6.71 -3.21 -4.45
C LEU A 55 -6.37 -3.94 -5.76
N ALA A 56 -5.37 -4.82 -5.73
CA ALA A 56 -4.90 -5.57 -6.89
C ALA A 56 -5.40 -7.02 -6.91
N VAL A 57 -6.13 -7.46 -5.88
CA VAL A 57 -6.56 -8.84 -5.69
C VAL A 57 -8.02 -8.98 -6.18
N PRO A 58 -8.38 -10.07 -6.90
CA PRO A 58 -9.76 -10.34 -7.26
C PRO A 58 -10.68 -10.58 -6.05
N GLU A 59 -11.95 -10.20 -6.16
CA GLU A 59 -12.94 -10.35 -5.08
C GLU A 59 -13.10 -11.81 -4.58
N ALA A 60 -12.95 -12.80 -5.46
CA ALA A 60 -13.01 -14.23 -5.11
C ALA A 60 -11.97 -14.65 -4.04
N TYR A 61 -10.91 -13.84 -3.85
CA TYR A 61 -9.86 -14.05 -2.87
C TYR A 61 -9.89 -13.01 -1.74
N GLY A 62 -11.02 -12.32 -1.56
CA GLY A 62 -11.19 -11.27 -0.56
C GLY A 62 -10.53 -9.93 -0.93
N GLY A 63 -10.19 -9.75 -2.20
CA GLY A 63 -9.75 -8.47 -2.73
C GLY A 63 -10.90 -7.52 -3.06
N VAL A 64 -10.57 -6.34 -3.60
CA VAL A 64 -11.54 -5.34 -4.05
C VAL A 64 -11.29 -4.90 -5.50
N GLY A 65 -10.45 -5.65 -6.23
CA GLY A 65 -9.89 -5.26 -7.52
C GLY A 65 -10.12 -6.26 -8.67
N PRO A 66 -9.51 -5.97 -9.84
CA PRO A 66 -8.39 -5.04 -10.02
C PRO A 66 -8.80 -3.55 -10.10
N LEU A 67 -8.19 -2.72 -9.24
CA LEU A 67 -8.33 -1.26 -9.20
C LEU A 67 -6.98 -0.59 -9.55
N PRO A 68 -6.65 -0.42 -10.84
CA PRO A 68 -5.31 -0.02 -11.25
C PRO A 68 -4.94 1.43 -10.89
N VAL A 69 -5.91 2.35 -10.86
CA VAL A 69 -5.64 3.77 -10.52
C VAL A 69 -5.35 3.91 -9.03
N GLU A 70 -6.18 3.31 -8.18
CA GLU A 70 -6.04 3.26 -6.73
C GLU A 70 -4.75 2.54 -6.35
N THR A 71 -4.42 1.43 -7.03
CA THR A 71 -3.15 0.73 -6.85
C THR A 71 -1.96 1.64 -7.18
N ALA A 72 -2.01 2.38 -8.29
CA ALA A 72 -0.95 3.34 -8.63
C ALA A 72 -0.82 4.46 -7.59
N VAL A 73 -1.95 5.02 -7.13
CA VAL A 73 -1.98 6.02 -6.05
C VAL A 73 -1.35 5.47 -4.77
N ALA A 74 -1.67 4.24 -4.39
CA ALA A 74 -1.11 3.58 -3.23
C ALA A 74 0.41 3.42 -3.36
N LEU A 75 0.90 2.87 -4.48
CA LEU A 75 2.32 2.67 -4.73
C LEU A 75 3.11 3.99 -4.73
N VAL A 76 2.55 5.07 -5.28
CA VAL A 76 3.17 6.41 -5.21
C VAL A 76 3.28 6.90 -3.76
N GLY A 77 2.23 6.73 -2.96
CA GLY A 77 2.24 7.09 -1.54
C GLY A 77 3.26 6.29 -0.74
N LEU A 78 3.23 4.96 -0.86
CA LEU A 78 4.15 4.05 -0.18
C LEU A 78 5.61 4.32 -0.57
N GLY A 79 5.87 4.58 -1.86
CA GLY A 79 7.19 4.93 -2.36
C GLY A 79 7.70 6.27 -1.83
N ARG A 80 6.84 7.30 -1.78
CA ARG A 80 7.18 8.62 -1.21
C ARG A 80 7.64 8.51 0.26
N HIS A 81 7.00 7.63 1.03
CA HIS A 81 7.31 7.40 2.44
C HIS A 81 8.41 6.35 2.66
N GLY A 82 8.91 5.72 1.60
CA GLY A 82 9.98 4.72 1.69
C GLY A 82 9.58 3.49 2.51
N VAL A 83 8.33 3.02 2.38
CA VAL A 83 7.83 1.84 3.11
C VAL A 83 8.71 0.63 2.79
N PRO A 84 9.34 -0.03 3.80
CA PRO A 84 10.23 -1.13 3.54
C PRO A 84 9.48 -2.43 3.29
N GLY A 85 10.13 -3.36 2.58
CA GLY A 85 9.60 -4.69 2.29
C GLY A 85 9.13 -4.86 0.85
N PRO A 86 8.59 -6.05 0.51
CA PRO A 86 8.30 -6.46 -0.86
C PRO A 86 6.96 -5.89 -1.37
N VAL A 87 6.77 -4.57 -1.32
CA VAL A 87 5.48 -3.92 -1.61
C VAL A 87 5.02 -4.22 -3.03
N VAL A 88 5.87 -3.95 -4.03
CA VAL A 88 5.54 -4.11 -5.45
C VAL A 88 5.34 -5.59 -5.78
N GLU A 89 6.20 -6.45 -5.24
CA GLU A 89 6.14 -7.90 -5.44
C GLU A 89 4.85 -8.48 -4.85
N SER A 90 4.41 -7.98 -3.70
CA SER A 90 3.17 -8.41 -3.04
C SER A 90 1.93 -7.98 -3.83
N VAL A 91 1.92 -6.76 -4.35
CA VAL A 91 0.86 -6.28 -5.25
C VAL A 91 0.82 -7.10 -6.55
N ALA A 92 1.98 -7.36 -7.16
CA ALA A 92 2.08 -8.16 -8.38
C ALA A 92 1.60 -9.60 -8.17
N ALA A 93 1.95 -10.22 -7.05
CA ALA A 93 1.45 -11.55 -6.69
C ALA A 93 -0.09 -11.57 -6.57
N GLY A 94 -0.69 -10.50 -6.03
CA GLY A 94 -2.14 -10.34 -5.95
C GLY A 94 -2.83 -10.29 -7.32
N VAL A 95 -2.25 -9.58 -8.29
CA VAL A 95 -2.78 -9.53 -9.67
C VAL A 95 -2.80 -10.91 -10.31
N LEU A 96 -1.76 -11.72 -10.07
CA LEU A 96 -1.63 -13.06 -10.66
C LEU A 96 -2.66 -14.07 -10.13
N LEU A 97 -3.37 -13.78 -9.03
CA LEU A 97 -4.43 -14.65 -8.54
C LEU A 97 -5.64 -14.72 -9.49
N GLY A 98 -5.84 -13.69 -10.32
CA GLY A 98 -6.93 -13.64 -11.30
C GLY A 98 -6.52 -13.95 -12.73
N ALA A 99 -5.25 -14.32 -12.96
CA ALA A 99 -4.66 -14.55 -14.28
C ALA A 99 -4.83 -15.99 -14.79
#